data_AF-A0A938L791-F1
#
_entry.id   AF-A0A938L791-F1
#
_cell.length_a   1.000
_cell.length_b   1.000
_cell.length_c   1.000
_cell.angle_alpha   90.00
_cell.angle_beta   90.00
_cell.angle_gamma   90.00
#
_symmetry.space_group_name_H-M   'P 1'
#
loop_
_entity.id
_entity.type
_entity.pdbx_description
1 polymer ?
#
loop_
_entity_poly.entity_id
_entity_poly.type
_entity_poly.pdbx_seq_one_letter_code
_entity_poly.pdbx_strand_id
1 'polypeptide(L)'
;MSRARSCSKTSSTSIERKRRSPRCWAHCRSKFARKARGILKREPTMISLDSILSPCRAASRIDTFVVRVFLLSGFLTLISTHLLGEEAVLSPAVAEALPLVTPFNFDPADPGEYSCRGGLVTLGNVATCRIWNRPLPRVRLCKKRAPEPLPILDFQTRQLGKSVLGLPIVGHFFGVTGPKTLIFAAIHGDEANTAFVAHQLVEHLTANPEAYIARRVAIVPVANPDGLARGTRVNAREIDLNRNFPAKNFAVGKKGRYFGGEQPASEPESQLLIKLVEDWQPNRIITMHAIKRGKHGNNFDGPAEELAKSMSLHNEYSVLKSMGYPTSGSFGSWAGIDLQLPTITLELPSDAAGSVAWRENREALLSVIQAKCP
;
A
#
# COMPACT_ATOMS: atom_id res chain seq x y z
N MET A 1 40.43 5.76 -84.85
CA MET A 1 41.54 6.57 -84.29
C MET A 1 41.35 6.61 -82.78
N SER A 2 41.90 5.62 -82.06
CA SER A 2 43.20 5.66 -81.35
C SER A 2 43.04 6.09 -79.88
N ARG A 3 42.94 5.10 -78.96
CA ARG A 3 43.93 4.73 -77.90
C ARG A 3 43.90 5.68 -76.68
N ALA A 4 43.64 5.32 -75.42
CA ALA A 4 44.00 4.20 -74.51
C ALA A 4 44.94 4.66 -73.36
N ARG A 5 44.65 4.16 -72.12
CA ARG A 5 45.47 4.06 -70.87
C ARG A 5 45.35 5.21 -69.85
N SER A 6 45.42 5.06 -68.51
CA SER A 6 45.14 4.01 -67.50
C SER A 6 45.50 4.54 -66.08
N CYS A 7 44.81 4.05 -65.03
CA CYS A 7 45.24 3.83 -63.62
C CYS A 7 45.34 4.95 -62.54
N SER A 8 44.43 4.80 -61.54
CA SER A 8 44.63 4.58 -60.07
C SER A 8 44.85 5.72 -59.05
N LYS A 9 43.90 5.74 -58.06
CA LYS A 9 43.98 6.01 -56.58
C LYS A 9 44.64 7.33 -56.11
N THR A 10 44.19 8.11 -55.11
CA THR A 10 43.63 7.87 -53.76
C THR A 10 42.98 9.14 -53.15
N SER A 11 42.05 8.92 -52.20
CA SER A 11 41.82 9.62 -50.91
C SER A 11 41.29 11.08 -50.79
N SER A 12 40.19 11.15 -50.04
CA SER A 12 39.80 12.13 -49.00
C SER A 12 39.45 13.58 -49.39
N THR A 13 38.15 13.88 -49.36
CA THR A 13 37.56 15.23 -49.41
C THR A 13 37.44 15.85 -48.01
N SER A 14 37.92 17.08 -47.89
CA SER A 14 37.85 18.00 -46.76
C SER A 14 36.51 18.74 -46.68
N ILE A 15 36.02 19.02 -45.46
CA ILE A 15 35.01 20.07 -45.17
C ILE A 15 35.43 20.82 -43.90
N GLU A 16 35.66 22.12 -44.02
CA GLU A 16 36.07 23.06 -42.96
C GLU A 16 35.01 23.27 -41.86
N ARG A 17 35.45 23.36 -40.59
CA ARG A 17 34.64 23.76 -39.43
C ARG A 17 34.82 25.26 -39.12
N LYS A 18 33.75 26.05 -39.24
CA LYS A 18 33.66 27.42 -38.66
C LYS A 18 33.61 27.35 -37.12
N ARG A 19 34.66 27.84 -36.43
CA ARG A 19 34.66 28.07 -34.97
C ARG A 19 33.97 29.41 -34.63
N ARG A 20 32.97 29.41 -33.73
CA ARG A 20 32.47 30.65 -33.09
C ARG A 20 33.39 31.07 -31.93
N SER A 21 33.52 32.37 -31.69
CA SER A 21 34.63 32.98 -30.93
C SER A 21 34.58 32.80 -29.39
N PRO A 22 35.74 32.79 -28.71
CA PRO A 22 35.85 32.59 -27.24
C PRO A 22 35.17 33.64 -26.35
N ARG A 23 34.82 34.82 -26.89
CA ARG A 23 34.26 35.94 -26.09
C ARG A 23 32.84 35.68 -25.58
N CYS A 24 32.01 34.91 -26.29
CA CYS A 24 30.65 34.55 -25.82
C CYS A 24 30.66 33.63 -24.59
N TRP A 25 31.64 32.74 -24.49
CA TRP A 25 31.74 31.77 -23.40
C TRP A 25 32.16 32.39 -22.07
N ALA A 26 33.00 33.42 -22.09
CA ALA A 26 33.44 34.13 -20.89
C ALA A 26 32.29 34.95 -20.26
N HIS A 27 31.43 35.56 -21.07
CA HIS A 27 30.30 36.36 -20.61
C HIS A 27 29.22 35.53 -19.89
N CYS A 28 28.90 34.33 -20.39
CA CYS A 28 27.94 33.43 -19.75
C CYS A 28 28.45 32.85 -18.42
N ARG A 29 29.73 32.46 -18.33
CA ARG A 29 30.33 31.95 -17.08
C ARG A 29 30.33 33.00 -15.97
N SER A 30 30.62 34.26 -16.31
CA SER A 30 30.64 35.37 -15.33
C SER A 30 29.25 35.72 -14.79
N LYS A 31 28.19 35.62 -15.60
CA LYS A 31 26.80 35.80 -15.16
C LYS A 31 26.30 34.65 -14.28
N PHE A 32 26.64 33.41 -14.63
CA PHE A 32 26.31 32.23 -13.83
C PHE A 32 26.96 32.26 -12.44
N ALA A 33 28.27 32.55 -12.39
CA ALA A 33 29.02 32.60 -11.14
C ALA A 33 28.63 33.75 -10.19
N ARG A 34 28.06 34.85 -10.72
CA ARG A 34 27.49 35.94 -9.91
C ARG A 34 26.13 35.57 -9.32
N LYS A 35 25.27 34.93 -10.13
CA LYS A 35 23.91 34.52 -9.70
C LYS A 35 23.98 33.42 -8.64
N ALA A 36 24.85 32.43 -8.82
CA ALA A 36 25.09 31.37 -7.83
C ALA A 36 25.61 31.92 -6.48
N ARG A 37 26.55 32.89 -6.51
CA ARG A 37 27.07 33.53 -5.29
C ARG A 37 26.05 34.42 -4.57
N GLY A 38 25.10 35.02 -5.28
CA GLY A 38 24.01 35.80 -4.67
C GLY A 38 22.95 34.94 -4.00
N ILE A 39 22.72 33.72 -4.51
CA ILE A 39 21.74 32.77 -3.98
C ILE A 39 22.25 32.11 -2.70
N LEU A 40 23.55 31.78 -2.64
CA LEU A 40 24.21 31.16 -1.48
C LEU A 40 24.36 32.08 -0.24
N LYS A 41 24.04 33.37 -0.35
CA LYS A 41 24.09 34.36 0.75
C LYS A 41 22.75 34.57 1.47
N ARG A 42 21.68 33.88 1.05
CA ARG A 42 20.35 33.98 1.68
C ARG A 42 20.05 32.69 2.44
N GLU A 43 19.37 32.82 3.57
CA GLU A 43 18.96 31.72 4.46
C GLU A 43 18.27 30.55 3.74
N PRO A 44 18.30 29.33 4.32
CA PRO A 44 18.03 28.10 3.59
C PRO A 44 16.55 27.99 3.24
N THR A 45 16.25 28.19 1.96
CA THR A 45 14.96 27.81 1.36
C THR A 45 15.22 26.91 0.16
N MET A 46 14.35 25.91 -0.06
CA MET A 46 14.44 25.01 -1.22
C MET A 46 14.49 25.82 -2.53
N ILE A 47 15.56 25.63 -3.32
CA ILE A 47 15.73 26.28 -4.62
C ILE A 47 15.36 25.27 -5.71
N SER A 48 14.27 25.53 -6.44
CA SER A 48 13.91 24.78 -7.66
C SER A 48 14.95 25.03 -8.77
N LEU A 49 15.40 23.95 -9.43
CA LEU A 49 16.37 23.96 -10.54
C LEU A 49 15.94 24.83 -11.73
N ASP A 50 14.64 25.06 -11.90
CA ASP A 50 14.10 25.94 -12.95
C ASP A 50 14.49 27.42 -12.76
N SER A 51 14.70 27.86 -11.52
CA SER A 51 15.09 29.25 -11.20
C SER A 51 16.55 29.58 -11.60
N ILE A 52 17.39 28.55 -11.73
CA ILE A 52 18.80 28.64 -12.10
C ILE A 52 18.97 28.72 -13.63
N LEU A 53 18.11 28.06 -14.39
CA LEU A 53 18.27 27.86 -15.84
C LEU A 53 17.53 28.88 -16.73
N SER A 54 16.75 29.78 -16.15
CA SER A 54 15.98 30.82 -16.87
C SER A 54 16.76 31.67 -17.90
N PRO A 55 18.07 32.02 -17.74
CA PRO A 55 18.74 32.90 -18.71
C PRO A 55 19.08 32.25 -20.07
N CYS A 56 18.96 30.92 -20.23
CA CYS A 56 19.49 30.20 -21.39
C CYS A 56 18.43 29.52 -22.27
N ARG A 57 17.15 29.94 -22.22
CA ARG A 57 16.09 29.35 -23.06
C ARG A 57 16.12 29.75 -24.55
N ALA A 58 17.08 30.55 -25.01
CA ALA A 58 17.16 30.97 -26.41
C ALA A 58 18.16 30.20 -27.29
N ALA A 59 18.84 29.16 -26.80
CA ALA A 59 19.80 28.39 -27.58
C ALA A 59 19.36 26.93 -27.73
N SER A 60 18.56 26.66 -28.75
CA SER A 60 18.30 25.30 -29.21
C SER A 60 19.61 24.63 -29.67
N ARG A 61 19.88 23.42 -29.14
CA ARG A 61 21.04 22.53 -29.37
C ARG A 61 22.31 22.89 -28.60
N ILE A 62 22.48 22.24 -27.46
CA ILE A 62 23.76 22.13 -26.74
C ILE A 62 24.04 20.63 -26.57
N ASP A 63 24.96 20.12 -27.38
CA ASP A 63 25.51 18.77 -27.21
C ASP A 63 26.65 18.85 -26.18
N THR A 64 26.61 17.95 -25.19
CA THR A 64 27.63 17.73 -24.13
C THR A 64 27.58 18.70 -22.93
N PHE A 65 27.06 18.21 -21.80
CA PHE A 65 27.42 18.73 -20.48
C PHE A 65 28.51 17.84 -19.89
N VAL A 66 29.65 18.44 -19.54
CA VAL A 66 30.61 17.83 -18.59
C VAL A 66 30.32 18.47 -17.25
N VAL A 67 29.59 17.78 -16.38
CA VAL A 67 29.42 18.21 -14.99
C VAL A 67 30.68 17.77 -14.24
N ARG A 68 31.62 18.70 -14.01
CA ARG A 68 32.67 18.52 -13.00
C ARG A 68 32.06 18.86 -11.64
N VAL A 69 31.65 17.85 -10.90
CA VAL A 69 31.36 17.99 -9.47
C VAL A 69 32.71 18.04 -8.76
N PHE A 70 33.11 19.20 -8.28
CA PHE A 70 34.18 19.30 -7.30
C PHE A 70 33.60 18.94 -5.93
N LEU A 71 33.93 17.76 -5.44
CA LEU A 71 33.70 17.39 -4.03
C LEU A 71 34.69 18.19 -3.20
N LEU A 72 34.24 19.31 -2.61
CA LEU A 72 34.91 19.92 -1.47
C LEU A 72 34.69 18.99 -0.28
N SER A 73 35.77 18.36 0.15
CA SER A 73 35.87 17.51 1.34
C SER A 73 35.47 18.26 2.62
N GLY A 74 34.70 17.61 3.50
CA GLY A 74 34.71 17.90 4.95
C GLY A 74 33.43 18.48 5.55
N PHE A 75 32.65 17.59 6.15
CA PHE A 75 31.95 17.71 7.45
C PHE A 75 31.39 19.04 7.96
N LEU A 76 30.14 18.97 8.41
CA LEU A 76 29.45 19.96 9.23
C LEU A 76 29.12 19.32 10.60
N THR A 77 30.03 19.42 11.58
CA THR A 77 29.84 19.35 13.06
C THR A 77 31.24 19.57 13.66
N LEU A 78 31.57 20.49 14.57
CA LEU A 78 30.93 20.90 15.81
C LEU A 78 31.30 22.38 16.15
N ILE A 79 30.50 23.01 16.99
CA ILE A 79 30.59 24.40 17.46
C ILE A 79 31.78 24.62 18.41
N SER A 80 32.46 25.76 18.26
CA SER A 80 33.21 26.53 19.27
C SER A 80 34.33 25.83 20.05
N THR A 81 35.58 26.10 19.65
CA THR A 81 36.65 26.53 20.58
C THR A 81 37.61 27.48 19.85
N HIS A 82 37.95 28.56 20.54
CA HIS A 82 38.83 29.64 20.14
C HIS A 82 40.31 29.24 20.15
N LEU A 83 41.10 29.95 19.32
CA LEU A 83 42.45 30.50 19.58
C LEU A 83 43.52 29.63 20.25
N LEU A 84 44.72 29.75 19.66
CA LEU A 84 46.05 29.33 20.13
C LEU A 84 46.45 27.90 19.76
N GLY A 85 47.60 27.81 19.10
CA GLY A 85 48.13 26.60 18.49
C GLY A 85 48.79 25.68 19.50
N GLU A 86 48.75 24.39 19.17
CA GLU A 86 49.84 23.41 19.25
C GLU A 86 49.33 22.09 18.64
N GLU A 87 50.26 21.28 18.12
CA GLU A 87 50.00 20.07 17.33
C GLU A 87 49.32 18.95 18.15
N ALA A 88 48.36 18.24 17.54
CA ALA A 88 47.96 16.91 17.99
C ALA A 88 47.61 16.02 16.79
N VAL A 89 48.44 15.00 16.59
CA VAL A 89 48.30 13.92 15.62
C VAL A 89 47.29 12.89 16.13
N LEU A 90 46.31 12.50 15.30
CA LEU A 90 45.51 11.27 15.50
C LEU A 90 45.41 10.47 14.18
N SER A 91 45.58 9.16 14.30
CA SER A 91 45.82 8.19 13.21
C SER A 91 44.54 7.74 12.48
N PRO A 92 44.66 7.13 11.28
CA PRO A 92 43.51 6.73 10.47
C PRO A 92 43.12 5.28 10.77
N ALA A 93 41.89 5.04 11.22
CA ALA A 93 41.33 3.70 11.19
C ALA A 93 39.84 3.70 10.87
N VAL A 94 39.50 2.84 9.90
CA VAL A 94 38.18 2.43 9.41
C VAL A 94 37.55 3.35 8.36
N ALA A 95 38.10 3.26 7.15
CA ALA A 95 37.39 3.55 5.91
C ALA A 95 36.54 2.33 5.52
N GLU A 96 35.24 2.35 5.85
CA GLU A 96 34.26 1.45 5.22
C GLU A 96 33.61 2.16 4.02
N ALA A 97 33.63 1.48 2.88
CA ALA A 97 33.17 1.98 1.60
C ALA A 97 31.65 2.16 1.58
N LEU A 98 31.18 3.41 1.44
CA LEU A 98 29.78 3.72 1.19
C LEU A 98 29.45 3.54 -0.31
N PRO A 99 28.38 2.81 -0.69
CA PRO A 99 27.94 2.74 -2.07
C PRO A 99 27.34 4.08 -2.50
N LEU A 100 27.90 4.68 -3.56
CA LEU A 100 27.41 5.93 -4.15
C LEU A 100 26.28 5.59 -5.15
N VAL A 101 25.04 5.92 -4.81
CA VAL A 101 23.91 5.87 -5.77
C VAL A 101 23.91 7.17 -6.57
N THR A 102 24.01 7.08 -7.90
CA THR A 102 23.90 8.24 -8.80
C THR A 102 22.49 8.33 -9.41
N PRO A 103 21.99 9.52 -9.81
CA PRO A 103 20.56 9.75 -10.10
C PRO A 103 20.05 9.22 -11.46
N PHE A 104 20.72 8.23 -12.06
CA PHE A 104 20.37 7.75 -13.42
C PHE A 104 19.98 6.27 -13.49
N ASN A 105 19.45 5.70 -12.40
CA ASN A 105 18.86 4.35 -12.40
C ASN A 105 17.48 4.35 -11.73
N PHE A 106 16.48 5.03 -12.31
CA PHE A 106 15.10 4.85 -11.89
C PHE A 106 14.17 4.84 -13.10
N ASP A 107 13.74 3.64 -13.50
CA ASP A 107 12.50 3.45 -14.25
C ASP A 107 11.46 2.92 -13.25
N PRO A 108 10.41 3.68 -12.91
CA PRO A 108 9.43 3.27 -11.92
C PRO A 108 8.48 2.15 -12.38
N ALA A 109 8.61 1.64 -13.61
CA ALA A 109 7.67 0.66 -14.17
C ALA A 109 8.18 -0.80 -14.20
N ASP A 110 9.47 -1.08 -13.99
CA ASP A 110 10.02 -2.45 -14.01
C ASP A 110 11.33 -2.57 -13.16
N PRO A 111 11.29 -3.17 -11.95
CA PRO A 111 12.45 -3.28 -11.07
C PRO A 111 13.46 -4.38 -11.47
N GLY A 112 13.21 -5.17 -12.52
CA GLY A 112 13.90 -6.44 -12.75
C GLY A 112 15.10 -6.45 -13.70
N GLU A 113 15.33 -5.41 -14.50
CA GLU A 113 16.28 -5.54 -15.60
C GLU A 113 17.13 -4.29 -15.83
N TYR A 114 18.19 -4.08 -15.03
CA TYR A 114 19.47 -3.55 -15.55
C TYR A 114 20.69 -4.03 -14.74
N SER A 115 21.39 -5.00 -15.31
CA SER A 115 22.75 -5.40 -14.92
C SER A 115 23.76 -4.43 -15.55
N CYS A 116 24.37 -3.57 -14.76
CA CYS A 116 25.71 -3.06 -15.08
C CYS A 116 26.76 -3.99 -14.46
N ARG A 117 27.30 -4.92 -15.25
CA ARG A 117 28.57 -5.57 -14.91
C ARG A 117 29.70 -4.54 -15.02
N GLY A 118 30.36 -4.26 -13.90
CA GLY A 118 31.78 -3.90 -13.87
C GLY A 118 32.14 -2.56 -13.23
N GLY A 119 32.82 -2.63 -12.08
CA GLY A 119 33.79 -1.63 -11.65
C GLY A 119 33.67 -1.19 -10.19
N LEU A 120 34.52 -1.74 -9.31
CA LEU A 120 34.74 -1.20 -7.96
C LEU A 120 35.55 0.11 -8.09
N VAL A 121 35.10 1.20 -7.46
CA VAL A 121 35.85 2.47 -7.42
C VAL A 121 36.61 2.54 -6.11
N THR A 122 37.94 2.46 -6.16
CA THR A 122 38.82 2.79 -5.04
C THR A 122 39.34 4.23 -5.19
N LEU A 123 39.59 4.88 -4.04
CA LEU A 123 40.15 6.23 -3.96
C LEU A 123 41.44 6.33 -4.79
N GLY A 124 41.39 7.11 -5.88
CA GLY A 124 42.57 7.45 -6.68
C GLY A 124 42.52 7.06 -8.16
N ASN A 125 41.58 6.22 -8.62
CA ASN A 125 41.52 5.81 -10.02
C ASN A 125 40.26 6.27 -10.75
N VAL A 126 40.45 6.91 -11.91
CA VAL A 126 39.39 7.35 -12.81
C VAL A 126 38.83 6.13 -13.56
N ALA A 127 37.59 5.74 -13.28
CA ALA A 127 36.87 4.80 -14.13
C ALA A 127 36.56 5.49 -15.47
N THR A 128 37.10 4.96 -16.58
CA THR A 128 36.72 5.41 -17.92
C THR A 128 35.58 4.54 -18.44
N CYS A 129 34.37 5.08 -18.48
CA CYS A 129 33.26 4.45 -19.18
C CYS A 129 33.29 4.90 -20.66
N ARG A 130 33.39 3.97 -21.61
CA ARG A 130 33.17 4.25 -23.03
C ARG A 130 31.67 4.37 -23.29
N ILE A 131 31.20 5.60 -23.48
CA ILE A 131 29.83 5.86 -23.94
C ILE A 131 29.80 5.55 -25.44
N TRP A 132 29.08 4.48 -25.82
CA TRP A 132 28.78 4.23 -27.22
C TRP A 132 27.71 5.22 -27.67
N ASN A 133 28.06 6.14 -28.58
CA ASN A 133 27.09 6.97 -29.31
C ASN A 133 26.32 6.08 -30.30
N ARG A 134 25.38 5.27 -29.81
CA ARG A 134 24.29 4.80 -30.67
C ARG A 134 23.30 5.95 -30.82
N PRO A 135 22.83 6.26 -32.04
CA PRO A 135 21.72 7.19 -32.19
C PRO A 135 20.54 6.67 -31.37
N LEU A 136 20.04 7.50 -30.46
CA LEU A 136 18.85 7.16 -29.66
C LEU A 136 17.74 6.75 -30.63
N PRO A 137 17.04 5.62 -30.39
CA PRO A 137 15.88 5.28 -31.20
C PRO A 137 14.93 6.46 -31.18
N ARG A 138 14.35 6.82 -32.34
CA ARG A 138 13.35 7.89 -32.41
C ARG A 138 12.19 7.49 -31.50
N VAL A 139 12.15 8.05 -30.30
CA VAL A 139 11.02 7.92 -29.39
C VAL A 139 9.86 8.61 -30.09
N ARG A 140 8.92 7.85 -30.65
CA ARG A 140 7.60 8.38 -30.93
C ARG A 140 7.06 8.78 -29.58
N LEU A 141 6.84 10.07 -29.35
CA LEU A 141 6.07 10.54 -28.21
C LEU A 141 4.74 9.79 -28.27
N CYS A 142 4.56 8.79 -27.41
CA CYS A 142 3.26 8.19 -27.20
C CYS A 142 2.31 9.35 -26.93
N LYS A 143 1.21 9.45 -27.68
CA LYS A 143 0.14 10.39 -27.37
C LYS A 143 -0.13 10.24 -25.88
N LYS A 144 -0.02 11.33 -25.10
CA LYS A 144 -0.36 11.32 -23.67
C LYS A 144 -1.72 10.62 -23.58
N ARG A 145 -1.73 9.41 -23.02
CA ARG A 145 -2.98 8.71 -22.71
C ARG A 145 -3.77 9.72 -21.88
N ALA A 146 -5.02 9.99 -22.25
CA ALA A 146 -5.87 10.81 -21.41
C ALA A 146 -5.78 10.24 -19.98
N PRO A 147 -5.67 11.08 -18.94
CA PRO A 147 -5.69 10.56 -17.57
C PRO A 147 -6.91 9.65 -17.46
N GLU A 148 -6.69 8.41 -17.05
CA GLU A 148 -7.80 7.49 -16.82
C GLU A 148 -8.78 8.20 -15.86
N PRO A 149 -10.09 8.15 -16.14
CA PRO A 149 -11.06 8.79 -15.27
C PRO A 149 -10.83 8.28 -13.85
N LEU A 150 -10.76 9.21 -12.88
CA LEU A 150 -10.59 8.85 -11.49
C LEU A 150 -11.64 7.79 -11.13
N PRO A 151 -11.25 6.71 -10.44
CA PRO A 151 -12.21 5.69 -10.04
C PRO A 151 -13.36 6.37 -9.31
N ILE A 152 -14.60 6.00 -9.67
CA ILE A 152 -15.78 6.50 -8.98
C ILE A 152 -15.71 5.95 -7.56
N LEU A 153 -15.39 6.82 -6.60
CA LEU A 153 -15.42 6.51 -5.18
C LEU A 153 -16.84 6.75 -4.70
N ASP A 154 -17.54 5.69 -4.33
CA ASP A 154 -18.86 5.76 -3.72
C ASP A 154 -18.74 5.29 -2.28
N PHE A 155 -19.27 6.09 -1.35
CA PHE A 155 -19.37 5.76 0.06
C PHE A 155 -20.77 6.08 0.54
N GLN A 156 -21.44 5.08 1.11
CA GLN A 156 -22.82 5.22 1.58
C GLN A 156 -23.00 4.57 2.94
N THR A 157 -23.68 5.28 3.83
CA THR A 157 -24.13 4.74 5.12
C THR A 157 -25.64 4.55 5.07
N ARG A 158 -26.11 3.37 5.44
CA ARG A 158 -27.53 3.01 5.38
C ARG A 158 -27.94 2.28 6.65
N GLN A 159 -29.12 2.59 7.18
CA GLN A 159 -29.75 1.72 8.15
C GLN A 159 -30.30 0.49 7.42
N LEU A 160 -29.85 -0.70 7.81
CA LEU A 160 -30.23 -1.97 7.20
C LEU A 160 -31.49 -2.56 7.85
N GLY A 161 -31.72 -2.22 9.12
CA GLY A 161 -32.89 -2.67 9.88
C GLY A 161 -32.78 -2.27 11.35
N LYS A 162 -33.45 -3.04 12.21
CA LYS A 162 -33.48 -2.81 13.66
C LYS A 162 -33.33 -4.12 14.42
N SER A 163 -32.73 -4.05 15.60
CA SER A 163 -32.68 -5.15 16.57
C SER A 163 -34.03 -5.39 17.24
N VAL A 164 -34.11 -6.39 18.13
CA VAL A 164 -35.29 -6.69 18.94
C VAL A 164 -35.81 -5.46 19.71
N LEU A 165 -34.93 -4.67 20.33
CA LEU A 165 -35.31 -3.47 21.07
C LEU A 165 -35.44 -2.22 20.19
N GLY A 166 -35.36 -2.38 18.87
CA GLY A 166 -35.55 -1.30 17.90
C GLY A 166 -34.31 -0.44 17.64
N LEU A 167 -33.13 -0.82 18.16
CA LEU A 167 -31.87 -0.11 17.89
C LEU A 167 -31.46 -0.31 16.42
N PRO A 168 -30.95 0.73 15.75
CA PRO A 168 -30.60 0.65 14.33
C PRO A 168 -29.38 -0.26 14.11
N ILE A 169 -29.47 -1.13 13.11
CA ILE A 169 -28.30 -1.85 12.56
C ILE A 169 -27.88 -1.12 11.29
N VAL A 170 -26.65 -0.62 11.28
CA VAL A 170 -26.13 0.29 10.23
C VAL A 170 -25.04 -0.41 9.43
N GLY A 171 -25.11 -0.25 8.11
CA GLY A 171 -24.10 -0.73 7.16
C GLY A 171 -23.42 0.42 6.43
N HIS A 172 -22.12 0.27 6.19
CA HIS A 172 -21.27 1.19 5.43
C HIS A 172 -20.80 0.50 4.15
N PHE A 173 -21.03 1.12 3.00
CA PHE A 173 -20.75 0.56 1.69
C PHE A 173 -19.73 1.42 0.95
N PHE A 174 -18.67 0.78 0.46
CA PHE A 174 -17.57 1.40 -0.26
C PHE A 174 -17.41 0.81 -1.65
N GLY A 175 -17.11 1.66 -2.63
CA GLY A 175 -16.75 1.30 -3.99
C GLY A 175 -17.92 0.86 -4.86
N VAL A 176 -17.70 0.88 -6.17
CA VAL A 176 -18.75 0.62 -7.18
C VAL A 176 -18.50 -0.63 -8.03
N THR A 177 -17.25 -1.08 -8.16
CA THR A 177 -16.83 -2.14 -9.07
C THR A 177 -15.96 -3.19 -8.39
N GLY A 178 -15.89 -4.37 -9.01
CA GLY A 178 -15.02 -5.46 -8.57
C GLY A 178 -15.59 -6.34 -7.47
N PRO A 179 -14.74 -7.21 -6.87
CA PRO A 179 -15.14 -8.18 -5.86
C PRO A 179 -15.79 -7.54 -4.63
N LYS A 180 -16.80 -8.20 -4.09
CA LYS A 180 -17.58 -7.80 -2.91
C LYS A 180 -17.05 -8.50 -1.65
N THR A 181 -16.66 -7.72 -0.64
CA THR A 181 -16.26 -8.20 0.70
C THR A 181 -17.27 -7.75 1.73
N LEU A 182 -17.91 -8.69 2.43
CA LEU A 182 -18.77 -8.37 3.58
C LEU A 182 -17.96 -8.53 4.87
N ILE A 183 -17.99 -7.53 5.75
CA ILE A 183 -17.35 -7.56 7.06
C ILE A 183 -18.41 -7.20 8.10
N PHE A 184 -18.52 -7.98 9.17
CA PHE A 184 -19.37 -7.59 10.30
C PHE A 184 -18.74 -7.99 11.63
N ALA A 185 -19.15 -7.31 12.69
CA ALA A 185 -18.59 -7.43 14.02
C ALA A 185 -19.67 -7.34 15.11
N ALA A 186 -19.28 -7.64 16.35
CA ALA A 186 -20.14 -7.58 17.53
C ALA A 186 -21.50 -8.27 17.33
N ILE A 187 -21.49 -9.46 16.73
CA ILE A 187 -22.65 -10.36 16.74
C ILE A 187 -22.87 -10.94 18.15
N HIS A 188 -21.79 -11.10 18.91
CA HIS A 188 -21.86 -11.22 20.36
C HIS A 188 -21.61 -9.85 20.99
N GLY A 189 -22.53 -9.40 21.84
CA GLY A 189 -22.47 -8.06 22.41
C GLY A 189 -21.41 -7.86 23.48
N ASP A 190 -20.89 -8.93 24.09
CA ASP A 190 -19.77 -8.86 25.04
C ASP A 190 -18.39 -8.80 24.36
N GLU A 191 -18.35 -8.75 23.02
CA GLU A 191 -17.12 -8.69 22.20
C GLU A 191 -16.90 -7.27 21.62
N ALA A 192 -17.02 -6.24 22.47
CA ALA A 192 -17.02 -4.82 22.08
C ALA A 192 -15.74 -4.34 21.34
N ASN A 193 -14.61 -5.02 21.54
CA ASN A 193 -13.38 -4.72 20.82
C ASN A 193 -13.51 -4.97 19.30
N THR A 194 -14.35 -5.92 18.88
CA THR A 194 -14.62 -6.19 17.46
C THR A 194 -15.36 -5.02 16.80
N ALA A 195 -16.36 -4.44 17.48
CA ALA A 195 -17.06 -3.25 17.01
C ALA A 195 -16.11 -2.07 16.85
N PHE A 196 -15.20 -1.86 17.81
CA PHE A 196 -14.16 -0.83 17.70
C PHE A 196 -13.30 -1.02 16.43
N VAL A 197 -12.82 -2.24 16.18
CA VAL A 197 -12.01 -2.53 14.99
C VAL A 197 -12.79 -2.28 13.69
N ALA A 198 -14.06 -2.68 13.64
CA ALA A 198 -14.90 -2.43 12.46
C ALA A 198 -15.15 -0.94 12.22
N HIS A 199 -15.37 -0.14 13.27
CA HIS A 199 -15.47 1.32 13.15
C HIS A 199 -14.15 1.95 12.67
N GLN A 200 -13.00 1.52 13.21
CA GLN A 200 -11.70 1.97 12.73
C GLN A 200 -11.47 1.62 11.26
N LEU A 201 -11.96 0.46 10.80
CA LEU A 201 -11.88 0.09 9.39
C LEU A 201 -12.74 1.02 8.51
N VAL A 202 -13.95 1.39 8.95
CA VAL A 202 -14.80 2.36 8.25
C VAL A 202 -14.08 3.71 8.13
N GLU A 203 -13.51 4.22 9.23
CA GLU A 203 -12.74 5.47 9.22
C GLU A 203 -11.52 5.38 8.30
N HIS A 204 -10.79 4.27 8.35
CA HIS A 204 -9.62 4.05 7.52
C HIS A 204 -9.96 4.04 6.03
N LEU A 205 -10.98 3.29 5.61
CA LEU A 205 -11.39 3.26 4.20
C LEU A 205 -11.95 4.62 3.74
N THR A 206 -12.63 5.35 4.61
CA THR A 206 -13.11 6.71 4.31
C THR A 206 -11.94 7.66 4.04
N ALA A 207 -10.88 7.56 4.85
CA ALA A 207 -9.69 8.41 4.72
C ALA A 207 -8.73 7.97 3.61
N ASN A 208 -8.76 6.70 3.20
CA ASN A 208 -7.81 6.09 2.25
C ASN A 208 -8.56 5.38 1.11
N PRO A 209 -9.16 6.11 0.16
CA PRO A 209 -9.98 5.50 -0.90
C PRO A 209 -9.21 4.56 -1.83
N GLU A 210 -7.90 4.72 -1.93
CA GLU A 210 -7.01 3.82 -2.66
C GLU A 210 -7.06 2.38 -2.14
N ALA A 211 -7.39 2.18 -0.85
CA ALA A 211 -7.45 0.87 -0.22
C ALA A 211 -8.53 -0.05 -0.82
N TYR A 212 -9.55 0.52 -1.50
CA TYR A 212 -10.65 -0.23 -2.10
C TYR A 212 -10.86 0.07 -3.60
N ILE A 213 -9.83 0.58 -4.32
CA ILE A 213 -9.93 0.76 -5.78
C ILE A 213 -10.30 -0.57 -6.45
N ALA A 214 -11.35 -0.53 -7.28
CA ALA A 214 -11.91 -1.72 -7.93
C ALA A 214 -12.27 -2.85 -6.94
N ARG A 215 -12.68 -2.49 -5.73
CA ARG A 215 -13.25 -3.37 -4.71
C ARG A 215 -14.56 -2.78 -4.21
N ARG A 216 -15.46 -3.67 -3.77
CA ARG A 216 -16.68 -3.30 -3.06
C ARG A 216 -16.63 -3.86 -1.66
N VAL A 217 -16.87 -3.02 -0.65
CA VAL A 217 -16.81 -3.43 0.76
C VAL A 217 -18.09 -3.03 1.45
N ALA A 218 -18.72 -3.96 2.16
CA ALA A 218 -19.83 -3.69 3.07
C ALA A 218 -19.37 -3.99 4.49
N ILE A 219 -19.53 -3.03 5.40
CA ILE A 219 -19.14 -3.16 6.81
C ILE A 219 -20.36 -2.93 7.70
N VAL A 220 -20.68 -3.89 8.57
CA VAL A 220 -21.69 -3.76 9.64
C VAL A 220 -20.96 -3.79 10.99
N PRO A 221 -20.60 -2.63 11.56
CA PRO A 221 -19.77 -2.59 12.77
C PRO A 221 -20.41 -3.24 13.99
N VAL A 222 -21.74 -3.21 14.08
CA VAL A 222 -22.49 -3.76 15.22
C VAL A 222 -23.70 -4.54 14.70
N ALA A 223 -23.58 -5.87 14.68
CA ALA A 223 -24.69 -6.76 14.30
C ALA A 223 -25.69 -6.99 15.44
N ASN A 224 -25.26 -6.90 16.70
CA ASN A 224 -26.10 -7.09 17.89
C ASN A 224 -26.06 -5.84 18.81
N PRO A 225 -26.72 -4.74 18.43
CA PRO A 225 -26.67 -3.50 19.21
C PRO A 225 -27.30 -3.65 20.59
N ASP A 226 -28.32 -4.52 20.74
CA ASP A 226 -28.96 -4.79 22.03
C ASP A 226 -28.01 -5.51 23.00
N GLY A 227 -27.33 -6.55 22.51
CA GLY A 227 -26.32 -7.27 23.27
C GLY A 227 -25.15 -6.36 23.63
N LEU A 228 -24.69 -5.52 22.70
CA LEU A 228 -23.59 -4.59 22.93
C LEU A 228 -23.93 -3.57 24.03
N ALA A 229 -25.12 -2.96 23.95
CA ALA A 229 -25.58 -2.00 24.96
C ALA A 229 -25.70 -2.64 26.36
N ARG A 230 -25.97 -3.94 26.42
CA ARG A 230 -26.10 -4.71 27.68
C ARG A 230 -24.80 -5.40 28.11
N GLY A 231 -23.75 -5.40 27.28
CA GLY A 231 -22.53 -6.16 27.52
C GLY A 231 -22.77 -7.68 27.60
N THR A 232 -23.72 -8.21 26.82
CA THR A 232 -24.07 -9.64 26.82
C THR A 232 -23.76 -10.30 25.50
N ARG A 233 -23.30 -11.57 25.54
CA ARG A 233 -23.10 -12.39 24.34
C ARG A 233 -24.35 -12.48 23.46
N VAL A 234 -25.49 -12.71 24.09
CA VAL A 234 -26.79 -12.95 23.44
C VAL A 234 -27.50 -11.63 23.11
N ASN A 235 -28.49 -11.67 22.22
CA ASN A 235 -29.36 -10.53 21.95
C ASN A 235 -30.36 -10.26 23.11
N ALA A 236 -31.32 -9.35 22.90
CA ALA A 236 -32.33 -9.02 23.93
C ALA A 236 -33.29 -10.17 24.29
N ARG A 237 -33.45 -11.18 23.41
CA ARG A 237 -34.26 -12.39 23.67
C ARG A 237 -33.46 -13.57 24.20
N GLU A 238 -32.22 -13.31 24.62
CA GLU A 238 -31.30 -14.32 25.14
C GLU A 238 -30.92 -15.40 24.11
N ILE A 239 -30.94 -15.04 22.82
CA ILE A 239 -30.49 -15.90 21.73
C ILE A 239 -29.04 -15.60 21.36
N ASP A 240 -28.20 -16.64 21.28
CA ASP A 240 -26.88 -16.57 20.65
C ASP A 240 -27.08 -16.50 19.14
N LEU A 241 -26.93 -15.30 18.59
CA LEU A 241 -27.13 -15.04 17.16
C LEU A 241 -26.20 -15.89 16.29
N ASN A 242 -24.99 -16.19 16.75
CA ASN A 242 -24.06 -17.09 16.04
C ASN A 242 -24.36 -18.58 16.31
N ARG A 243 -25.57 -18.90 16.74
CA ARG A 243 -26.18 -20.24 16.75
C ARG A 243 -27.57 -20.24 16.08
N ASN A 244 -28.02 -19.10 15.56
CA ASN A 244 -29.36 -18.88 15.02
C ASN A 244 -29.38 -18.85 13.48
N PHE A 245 -28.31 -19.21 12.76
CA PHE A 245 -28.33 -19.26 11.29
C PHE A 245 -28.94 -20.57 10.77
N PRO A 246 -29.57 -20.56 9.58
CA PRO A 246 -30.18 -21.74 8.97
C PRO A 246 -29.14 -22.69 8.33
N ALA A 247 -28.08 -22.98 9.08
CA ALA A 247 -27.09 -23.99 8.69
C ALA A 247 -27.72 -25.39 8.75
N LYS A 248 -27.28 -26.32 7.88
CA LYS A 248 -27.74 -27.72 7.89
C LYS A 248 -27.45 -28.43 9.22
N ASN A 249 -26.44 -27.97 9.95
CA ASN A 249 -26.08 -28.49 11.28
C ASN A 249 -26.79 -27.77 12.43
N PHE A 250 -27.77 -26.90 12.16
CA PHE A 250 -28.57 -26.26 13.20
C PHE A 250 -29.20 -27.32 14.10
N ALA A 251 -29.11 -27.08 15.40
CA ALA A 251 -29.67 -27.96 16.42
C ALA A 251 -30.19 -27.13 17.58
N VAL A 252 -31.37 -27.48 18.08
CA VAL A 252 -31.94 -26.85 19.28
C VAL A 252 -31.12 -27.30 20.49
N GLY A 253 -30.32 -26.39 21.02
CA GLY A 253 -29.48 -26.61 22.19
C GLY A 253 -30.23 -26.39 23.50
N LYS A 254 -29.54 -26.61 24.62
CA LYS A 254 -30.06 -26.22 25.94
C LYS A 254 -30.12 -24.69 26.04
N LYS A 255 -31.19 -24.17 26.67
CA LYS A 255 -31.29 -22.74 27.01
C LYS A 255 -30.07 -22.29 27.83
N GLY A 256 -29.54 -21.11 27.52
CA GLY A 256 -28.34 -20.56 28.14
C GLY A 256 -27.46 -19.80 27.15
N ARG A 257 -26.17 -19.61 27.50
CA ARG A 257 -25.21 -18.76 26.77
C ARG A 257 -25.06 -19.08 25.28
N TYR A 258 -25.31 -20.33 24.87
CA TYR A 258 -25.14 -20.81 23.48
C TYR A 258 -26.46 -21.25 22.85
N PHE A 259 -27.60 -20.82 23.38
CA PHE A 259 -28.91 -21.19 22.87
C PHE A 259 -29.22 -20.40 21.59
N GLY A 260 -29.32 -21.11 20.46
CA GLY A 260 -29.59 -20.52 19.15
C GLY A 260 -31.05 -20.30 18.80
N GLY A 261 -31.98 -20.46 19.76
CA GLY A 261 -33.42 -20.40 19.51
C GLY A 261 -34.05 -21.77 19.21
N GLU A 262 -35.38 -21.81 19.21
CA GLU A 262 -36.17 -23.01 18.89
C GLU A 262 -36.20 -23.29 17.37
N GLN A 263 -35.93 -22.27 16.56
CA GLN A 263 -35.89 -22.35 15.09
C GLN A 263 -34.74 -21.47 14.58
N PRO A 264 -34.10 -21.84 13.46
CA PRO A 264 -33.12 -20.98 12.83
C PRO A 264 -33.79 -19.72 12.27
N ALA A 265 -33.00 -18.65 12.11
CA ALA A 265 -33.41 -17.34 11.63
C ALA A 265 -34.64 -16.78 12.37
N SER A 266 -34.77 -17.08 13.66
CA SER A 266 -35.86 -16.56 14.50
C SER A 266 -35.67 -15.09 14.87
N GLU A 267 -34.42 -14.61 14.84
CA GLU A 267 -34.05 -13.29 15.33
C GLU A 267 -33.93 -12.26 14.20
N PRO A 268 -34.42 -11.01 14.39
CA PRO A 268 -34.35 -9.98 13.36
C PRO A 268 -32.90 -9.64 12.98
N GLU A 269 -31.95 -9.72 13.91
CA GLU A 269 -30.53 -9.49 13.64
C GLU A 269 -29.95 -10.55 12.68
N SER A 270 -30.25 -11.83 12.91
CA SER A 270 -29.82 -12.92 12.04
C SER A 270 -30.50 -12.84 10.68
N GLN A 271 -31.81 -12.57 10.63
CA GLN A 271 -32.56 -12.38 9.39
C GLN A 271 -31.98 -11.24 8.53
N LEU A 272 -31.54 -10.14 9.17
CA LEU A 272 -30.92 -9.03 8.47
C LEU A 272 -29.59 -9.43 7.82
N LEU A 273 -28.72 -10.15 8.54
CA LEU A 273 -27.46 -10.62 7.98
C LEU A 273 -27.68 -11.64 6.85
N ILE A 274 -28.68 -12.51 6.99
CA ILE A 274 -29.08 -13.45 5.93
C ILE A 274 -29.48 -12.68 4.67
N LYS A 275 -30.41 -11.75 4.82
CA LYS A 275 -30.88 -10.90 3.72
C LYS A 275 -29.75 -10.09 3.08
N LEU A 276 -28.80 -9.59 3.88
CA LEU A 276 -27.65 -8.86 3.36
C LEU A 276 -26.75 -9.76 2.48
N VAL A 277 -26.51 -11.01 2.88
CA VAL A 277 -25.76 -11.97 2.05
C VAL A 277 -26.53 -12.30 0.76
N GLU A 278 -27.84 -12.52 0.85
CA GLU A 278 -28.71 -12.84 -0.30
C GLU A 278 -28.79 -11.69 -1.31
N ASP A 279 -29.07 -10.48 -0.84
CA ASP A 279 -29.28 -9.30 -1.69
C ASP A 279 -27.95 -8.75 -2.21
N TRP A 280 -26.91 -8.71 -1.36
CA TRP A 280 -25.63 -8.12 -1.73
C TRP A 280 -24.68 -9.11 -2.39
N GLN A 281 -24.85 -10.43 -2.22
CA GLN A 281 -24.04 -11.49 -2.85
C GLN A 281 -22.53 -11.26 -2.71
N PRO A 282 -21.98 -11.30 -1.48
CA PRO A 282 -20.55 -11.15 -1.26
C PRO A 282 -19.75 -12.27 -1.94
N ASN A 283 -18.55 -11.95 -2.42
CA ASN A 283 -17.59 -12.95 -2.89
C ASN A 283 -16.79 -13.57 -1.75
N ARG A 284 -16.73 -12.90 -0.60
CA ARG A 284 -16.08 -13.37 0.63
C ARG A 284 -16.57 -12.59 1.85
N ILE A 285 -16.42 -13.19 3.02
CA ILE A 285 -16.97 -12.67 4.28
C ILE A 285 -15.91 -12.74 5.38
N ILE A 286 -15.87 -11.70 6.22
CA ILE A 286 -15.15 -11.70 7.50
C ILE A 286 -16.17 -11.43 8.62
N THR A 287 -16.33 -12.36 9.54
CA THR A 287 -17.02 -12.14 10.81
C THR A 287 -15.99 -11.97 11.91
N MET A 288 -16.07 -10.86 12.65
CA MET A 288 -15.13 -10.54 13.72
C MET A 288 -15.71 -10.95 15.06
N HIS A 289 -14.93 -11.75 15.78
CA HIS A 289 -15.23 -12.28 17.10
C HIS A 289 -14.08 -12.01 18.07
N ALA A 290 -14.32 -12.27 19.35
CA ALA A 290 -13.25 -12.29 20.33
C ALA A 290 -13.31 -13.51 21.24
N ILE A 291 -12.15 -14.09 21.49
CA ILE A 291 -11.97 -15.30 22.29
C ILE A 291 -10.87 -15.10 23.33
N LYS A 292 -10.79 -15.99 24.32
CA LYS A 292 -9.71 -15.97 25.30
C LYS A 292 -8.34 -15.96 24.61
N ARG A 293 -7.43 -15.09 25.06
CA ARG A 293 -6.04 -15.04 24.59
C ARG A 293 -5.40 -16.44 24.58
N GLY A 294 -4.57 -16.70 23.57
CA GLY A 294 -4.03 -18.03 23.26
C GLY A 294 -4.93 -18.91 22.39
N LYS A 295 -6.20 -18.52 22.15
CA LYS A 295 -7.10 -19.18 21.19
C LYS A 295 -7.50 -18.31 20.00
N HIS A 296 -7.01 -17.07 19.96
CA HIS A 296 -7.23 -16.14 18.85
C HIS A 296 -6.61 -16.69 17.56
N GLY A 297 -7.16 -16.30 16.41
CA GLY A 297 -6.84 -16.96 15.17
C GLY A 297 -7.65 -16.45 13.99
N ASN A 298 -7.17 -16.76 12.79
CA ASN A 298 -7.90 -16.63 11.55
C ASN A 298 -8.57 -17.98 11.27
N ASN A 299 -9.75 -18.20 11.86
CA ASN A 299 -10.55 -19.39 11.56
C ASN A 299 -11.21 -19.23 10.19
N PHE A 300 -11.31 -20.31 9.42
CA PHE A 300 -11.97 -20.29 8.12
C PHE A 300 -12.95 -21.44 7.95
N ASP A 301 -14.01 -21.17 7.20
CA ASP A 301 -15.00 -22.13 6.74
C ASP A 301 -15.14 -22.00 5.21
N GLY A 302 -15.40 -23.12 4.54
CA GLY A 302 -15.48 -23.16 3.08
C GLY A 302 -14.13 -22.87 2.39
N PRO A 303 -14.14 -22.34 1.15
CA PRO A 303 -12.93 -22.12 0.35
C PRO A 303 -12.17 -20.83 0.75
N ALA A 304 -11.89 -20.65 2.04
CA ALA A 304 -11.24 -19.46 2.62
C ALA A 304 -9.82 -19.68 3.18
N GLU A 305 -9.24 -20.87 3.04
CA GLU A 305 -7.92 -21.20 3.62
C GLU A 305 -6.82 -20.22 3.17
N GLU A 306 -6.77 -19.89 1.88
CA GLU A 306 -5.76 -18.96 1.34
C GLU A 306 -5.95 -17.52 1.82
N LEU A 307 -7.20 -17.10 2.06
CA LEU A 307 -7.49 -15.80 2.68
C LEU A 307 -7.00 -15.79 4.13
N ALA A 308 -7.26 -16.86 4.90
CA ALA A 308 -6.80 -16.96 6.28
C ALA A 308 -5.27 -17.00 6.39
N LYS A 309 -4.58 -17.70 5.47
CA LYS A 309 -3.12 -17.66 5.35
C LYS A 309 -2.62 -16.25 5.02
N SER A 310 -3.26 -15.56 4.08
CA SER A 310 -2.91 -14.17 3.75
C SER A 310 -3.07 -13.24 4.96
N MET A 311 -4.12 -13.40 5.77
CA MET A 311 -4.26 -12.64 7.02
C MET A 311 -3.16 -12.96 8.03
N SER A 312 -2.80 -14.24 8.17
CA SER A 312 -1.76 -14.71 9.09
C SER A 312 -0.39 -14.08 8.80
N LEU A 313 -0.08 -13.80 7.54
CA LEU A 313 1.16 -13.09 7.16
C LEU A 313 1.24 -11.65 7.71
N HIS A 314 0.11 -11.06 8.08
CA HIS A 314 0.03 -9.68 8.55
C HIS A 314 -0.24 -9.56 10.05
N ASN A 315 -1.12 -10.40 10.61
CA ASN A 315 -1.46 -10.35 12.04
C ASN A 315 -0.73 -11.39 12.90
N GLU A 316 0.01 -12.31 12.28
CA GLU A 316 0.71 -13.42 12.95
C GLU A 316 -0.21 -14.36 13.74
N TYR A 317 -1.52 -14.29 13.52
CA TYR A 317 -2.48 -15.17 14.17
C TYR A 317 -2.49 -16.53 13.46
N SER A 318 -2.69 -17.60 14.24
CA SER A 318 -2.79 -18.96 13.73
C SER A 318 -3.94 -19.12 12.72
N VAL A 319 -3.71 -19.89 11.66
CA VAL A 319 -4.77 -20.32 10.73
C VAL A 319 -5.50 -21.52 11.35
N LEU A 320 -6.80 -21.38 11.61
CA LEU A 320 -7.58 -22.40 12.34
C LEU A 320 -8.60 -23.08 11.42
N LYS A 321 -8.47 -24.39 11.21
CA LYS A 321 -9.46 -25.20 10.45
C LYS A 321 -10.73 -25.52 11.22
N SER A 322 -10.68 -25.39 12.54
CA SER A 322 -11.80 -25.67 13.44
C SER A 322 -11.58 -24.93 14.75
N MET A 323 -12.68 -24.56 15.41
CA MET A 323 -12.67 -24.02 16.77
C MET A 323 -12.46 -25.11 17.84
N GLY A 324 -12.48 -26.40 17.46
CA GLY A 324 -12.27 -27.53 18.37
C GLY A 324 -13.51 -27.95 19.17
N TYR A 325 -14.70 -27.45 18.81
CA TYR A 325 -15.99 -27.83 19.39
C TYR A 325 -17.13 -27.59 18.38
N PRO A 326 -18.31 -28.23 18.54
CA PRO A 326 -19.43 -28.04 17.63
C PRO A 326 -19.99 -26.60 17.65
N THR A 327 -20.23 -26.06 16.46
CA THR A 327 -20.76 -24.70 16.22
C THR A 327 -22.08 -24.74 15.43
N SER A 328 -23.01 -25.60 15.86
CA SER A 328 -24.34 -25.77 15.23
C SER A 328 -25.05 -24.43 15.03
N GLY A 329 -25.54 -24.17 13.81
CA GLY A 329 -26.26 -22.93 13.50
C GLY A 329 -25.37 -21.67 13.47
N SER A 330 -24.04 -21.82 13.39
CA SER A 330 -23.14 -20.68 13.24
C SER A 330 -23.17 -20.07 11.84
N PHE A 331 -22.78 -18.80 11.75
CA PHE A 331 -22.63 -18.10 10.48
C PHE A 331 -21.61 -18.82 9.57
N GLY A 332 -20.47 -19.23 10.14
CA GLY A 332 -19.44 -19.97 9.41
C GLY A 332 -19.95 -21.30 8.84
N SER A 333 -20.77 -22.05 9.59
CA SER A 333 -21.43 -23.25 9.07
C SER A 333 -22.39 -22.93 7.92
N TRP A 334 -23.23 -21.90 8.07
CA TRP A 334 -24.19 -21.53 7.03
C TRP A 334 -23.53 -20.94 5.78
N ALA A 335 -22.79 -19.85 5.90
CA ALA A 335 -22.18 -19.16 4.76
C ALA A 335 -20.96 -19.92 4.21
N GLY A 336 -20.07 -20.36 5.09
CA GLY A 336 -18.83 -21.04 4.72
C GLY A 336 -19.05 -22.45 4.21
N ILE A 337 -19.70 -23.30 5.01
CA ILE A 337 -19.83 -24.73 4.69
C ILE A 337 -21.01 -24.98 3.74
N ASP A 338 -22.21 -24.48 4.06
CA ASP A 338 -23.40 -24.82 3.26
C ASP A 338 -23.48 -24.08 1.94
N LEU A 339 -23.16 -22.78 1.91
CA LEU A 339 -23.18 -21.95 0.70
C LEU A 339 -21.85 -21.94 -0.06
N GLN A 340 -20.78 -22.53 0.49
CA GLN A 340 -19.43 -22.52 -0.09
C GLN A 340 -18.90 -21.09 -0.36
N LEU A 341 -19.30 -20.11 0.47
CA LEU A 341 -18.77 -18.75 0.40
C LEU A 341 -17.49 -18.66 1.24
N PRO A 342 -16.36 -18.15 0.71
CA PRO A 342 -15.15 -17.95 1.49
C PRO A 342 -15.43 -17.11 2.75
N THR A 343 -15.43 -17.74 3.92
CA THR A 343 -15.81 -17.11 5.19
C THR A 343 -14.70 -17.25 6.21
N ILE A 344 -14.25 -16.11 6.74
CA ILE A 344 -13.26 -16.04 7.81
C ILE A 344 -13.96 -15.63 9.10
N THR A 345 -13.73 -16.37 10.16
CA THR A 345 -14.01 -15.95 11.54
C THR A 345 -12.69 -15.43 12.13
N LEU A 346 -12.53 -14.11 12.19
CA LEU A 346 -11.39 -13.47 12.83
C LEU A 346 -11.63 -13.41 14.33
N GLU A 347 -10.94 -14.26 15.08
CA GLU A 347 -11.00 -14.31 16.54
C GLU A 347 -9.91 -13.42 17.14
N LEU A 348 -10.30 -12.28 17.71
CA LEU A 348 -9.41 -11.38 18.44
C LEU A 348 -9.16 -11.87 19.87
N PRO A 349 -8.06 -11.50 20.54
CA PRO A 349 -7.95 -11.66 21.99
C PRO A 349 -9.00 -10.78 22.70
N SER A 350 -9.89 -11.40 23.47
CA SER A 350 -10.97 -10.74 24.24
C SER A 350 -10.50 -9.72 25.28
N ASP A 351 -9.26 -9.85 25.75
CA ASP A 351 -8.62 -8.92 26.67
C ASP A 351 -7.83 -7.79 25.95
N ALA A 352 -7.73 -7.82 24.62
CA ALA A 352 -7.06 -6.77 23.87
C ALA A 352 -7.94 -5.52 23.80
N ALA A 353 -7.34 -4.36 24.12
CA ALA A 353 -7.95 -3.07 23.83
C ALA A 353 -8.21 -2.94 22.33
N GLY A 354 -9.33 -2.31 21.95
CA GLY A 354 -9.72 -2.16 20.55
C GLY A 354 -8.65 -1.49 19.68
N SER A 355 -7.91 -0.53 20.22
CA SER A 355 -6.81 0.14 19.52
C SER A 355 -5.62 -0.78 19.21
N VAL A 356 -5.33 -1.71 20.13
CA VAL A 356 -4.30 -2.74 19.93
C VAL A 356 -4.77 -3.73 18.87
N ALA A 357 -6.00 -4.23 18.99
CA ALA A 357 -6.59 -5.15 18.03
C ALA A 357 -6.65 -4.53 16.61
N TRP A 358 -7.00 -3.25 16.49
CA TRP A 358 -6.98 -2.53 15.21
C TRP A 358 -5.58 -2.48 14.61
N ARG A 359 -4.58 -2.08 15.39
CA ARG A 359 -3.20 -2.00 14.92
C ARG A 359 -2.67 -3.34 14.43
N GLU A 360 -2.99 -4.43 15.13
CA GLU A 360 -2.57 -5.79 14.76
C GLU A 360 -3.29 -6.32 13.51
N ASN A 361 -4.55 -5.92 13.29
CA ASN A 361 -5.38 -6.56 12.27
C ASN A 361 -5.70 -5.68 11.05
N ARG A 362 -5.31 -4.40 11.04
CA ARG A 362 -5.58 -3.50 9.89
C ARG A 362 -5.07 -4.07 8.58
N GLU A 363 -3.79 -4.45 8.51
CA GLU A 363 -3.19 -4.96 7.27
C GLU A 363 -3.77 -6.33 6.87
N ALA A 364 -4.14 -7.16 7.84
CA ALA A 364 -4.82 -8.43 7.59
C ALA A 364 -6.23 -8.23 6.98
N LEU A 365 -7.00 -7.25 7.47
CA LEU A 365 -8.31 -6.91 6.91
C LEU A 365 -8.17 -6.34 5.49
N LEU A 366 -7.17 -5.48 5.27
CA LEU A 366 -6.88 -4.90 3.96
C LEU A 366 -6.42 -5.96 2.95
N SER A 367 -5.64 -6.96 3.37
CA SER A 367 -5.19 -8.03 2.47
C SER A 367 -6.37 -8.82 1.89
N VAL A 368 -7.39 -9.09 2.72
CA VAL A 368 -8.64 -9.73 2.25
C VAL A 368 -9.43 -8.78 1.35
N ILE A 369 -9.60 -7.50 1.71
CA ILE A 369 -10.30 -6.52 0.85
C ILE A 369 -9.63 -6.41 -0.53
N GLN A 370 -8.30 -6.44 -0.58
CA GLN A 370 -7.54 -6.25 -1.82
C GLN A 370 -7.33 -7.54 -2.60
N ALA A 371 -7.55 -8.71 -2.00
CA ALA A 371 -7.46 -10.01 -2.66
C ALA A 371 -8.23 -10.03 -3.98
N LYS A 372 -7.60 -10.63 -5.00
CA LYS A 372 -8.27 -10.95 -6.27
C LYS A 372 -9.29 -12.07 -6.01
N CYS A 373 -10.38 -12.12 -6.78
CA CYS A 373 -11.21 -13.32 -6.74
C CYS A 373 -10.36 -14.54 -7.17
N PRO A 374 -10.48 -15.68 -6.48
CA PRO A 374 -9.89 -16.93 -6.94
C PRO A 374 -10.43 -17.34 -8.32
#